data_AF-A0A1S2MDJ7-F1
#
_entry.id   AF-A0A1S2MDJ7-F1
#
_cell.length_a   1.000
_cell.length_b   1.000
_cell.length_c   1.000
_cell.angle_alpha   90.00
_cell.angle_beta   90.00
_cell.angle_gamma   90.00
#
_symmetry.space_group_name_H-M   'P 1'
#
loop_
_entity.id
_entity.type
_entity.pdbx_description
1 polymer ?
#
loop_
_entity_poly.entity_id
_entity_poly.type
_entity_poly.pdbx_seq_one_letter_code
_entity_poly.pdbx_strand_id
1 'polypeptide(L)'
;MTYLYKFFISSMIIFSLFLTACGTSPVNSSLAEKINPINDFDVKNYEQYAATLQNENGYSKKEASKLAFEVELLKVALINRAMELGIKITDEDAKKQANEGRELFVSGKLSDIEMKSIEETIVDLGITEEQFWNEYVVQTGAKMQILIERLQDYHKEHYREIDWDDYAKDIVENFKIKEIEKINKFKEKIGME
;
A
#
# COMPACT_ATOMS: atom_id res chain seq x y z
N MET A 1 1.05 -16.78 -15.99
CA MET A 1 1.22 -16.12 -14.68
C MET A 1 2.55 -15.36 -14.54
N THR A 2 3.58 -15.66 -15.34
CA THR A 2 4.90 -15.00 -15.30
C THR A 2 4.94 -13.57 -15.85
N TYR A 3 3.93 -13.16 -16.63
CA TYR A 3 3.88 -11.82 -17.26
C TYR A 3 3.20 -10.74 -16.41
N LEU A 4 2.50 -11.12 -15.33
CA LEU A 4 1.81 -10.16 -14.44
C LEU A 4 2.79 -9.40 -13.55
N TYR A 5 3.84 -10.06 -13.05
CA TYR A 5 4.82 -9.48 -12.13
C TYR A 5 5.64 -8.33 -12.77
N LYS A 6 6.12 -8.52 -14.01
CA LYS A 6 6.97 -7.55 -14.72
C LYS A 6 6.34 -6.18 -14.98
N PHE A 7 5.02 -6.11 -15.18
CA PHE A 7 4.32 -4.85 -15.47
C PHE A 7 3.76 -4.20 -14.20
N PHE A 8 3.46 -4.99 -13.17
CA PHE A 8 2.86 -4.54 -11.92
C PHE A 8 3.86 -3.84 -10.99
N ILE A 9 5.09 -4.33 -10.86
CA ILE A 9 6.02 -3.82 -9.82
C ILE A 9 6.47 -2.37 -10.08
N SER A 10 6.66 -1.98 -11.34
CA SER A 10 7.20 -0.65 -11.70
C SER A 10 6.13 0.45 -11.81
N SER A 11 4.87 0.07 -12.07
CA SER A 11 3.77 1.03 -12.30
C SER A 11 2.78 1.10 -11.14
N MET A 12 2.67 0.06 -10.33
CA MET A 12 1.57 -0.09 -9.36
C MET A 12 1.94 0.31 -7.93
N ILE A 13 3.23 0.25 -7.57
CA ILE A 13 3.70 0.75 -6.27
C ILE A 13 3.46 2.26 -6.17
N ILE A 14 3.63 3.02 -7.27
CA ILE A 14 3.39 4.46 -7.30
C ILE A 14 1.87 4.78 -7.19
N PHE A 15 1.01 3.97 -7.80
CA PHE A 15 -0.44 4.22 -7.83
C PHE A 15 -1.18 3.77 -6.56
N SER A 16 -0.62 2.81 -5.80
CA SER A 16 -1.24 2.26 -4.58
C SER A 16 -1.00 3.11 -3.32
N LEU A 17 -0.25 4.22 -3.45
CA LEU A 17 0.24 5.01 -2.32
C LEU A 17 -0.67 6.15 -1.90
N PHE A 18 -1.74 6.44 -2.64
CA PHE A 18 -2.48 7.70 -2.50
C PHE A 18 -3.98 7.60 -2.26
N LEU A 19 -4.55 6.41 -2.00
CA LEU A 19 -6.01 6.24 -2.05
C LEU A 19 -6.54 5.66 -0.73
N THR A 20 -7.27 6.48 0.05
CA THR A 20 -8.03 6.04 1.23
C THR A 20 -9.48 6.55 1.35
N ALA A 21 -10.32 6.01 0.48
CA ALA A 21 -11.75 5.62 0.54
C ALA A 21 -12.86 6.62 0.90
N CYS A 22 -14.08 6.09 0.75
CA CYS A 22 -15.41 6.57 1.16
C CYS A 22 -15.94 5.87 2.44
N GLY A 23 -16.63 6.62 3.31
CA GLY A 23 -17.33 6.13 4.49
C GLY A 23 -17.35 7.11 5.68
N THR A 24 -18.35 8.01 5.70
CA THR A 24 -18.60 9.03 6.73
C THR A 24 -18.76 8.48 8.16
N SER A 25 -17.93 8.94 9.11
CA SER A 25 -18.17 8.89 10.56
C SER A 25 -17.52 10.09 11.27
N PRO A 26 -18.19 10.73 12.27
CA PRO A 26 -17.80 12.05 12.74
C PRO A 26 -16.64 12.04 13.76
N VAL A 27 -15.65 12.87 13.43
CA VAL A 27 -14.61 13.59 14.19
C VAL A 27 -14.69 13.54 15.73
N ASN A 28 -13.93 12.63 16.33
CA ASN A 28 -12.96 12.87 17.41
C ASN A 28 -12.36 11.52 17.86
N SER A 29 -11.44 10.98 17.06
CA SER A 29 -10.53 9.93 17.53
C SER A 29 -9.12 10.36 17.16
N SER A 30 -8.14 10.02 18.01
CA SER A 30 -6.75 10.30 17.71
C SER A 30 -6.41 9.67 16.34
N LEU A 31 -5.72 10.41 15.46
CA LEU A 31 -5.38 9.92 14.12
C LEU A 31 -4.61 8.58 14.19
N ALA A 32 -3.87 8.36 15.28
CA ALA A 32 -3.18 7.11 15.59
C ALA A 32 -4.12 5.89 15.65
N GLU A 33 -5.37 6.03 16.12
CA GLU A 33 -6.36 4.93 16.13
C GLU A 33 -6.92 4.62 14.74
N LYS A 34 -6.80 5.56 13.78
CA LYS A 34 -7.27 5.40 12.41
C LYS A 34 -6.21 4.83 11.46
N ILE A 35 -4.94 4.76 11.90
CA ILE A 35 -3.82 4.30 11.08
C ILE A 35 -3.62 2.80 11.29
N ASN A 36 -3.77 2.02 10.22
CA ASN A 36 -3.43 0.60 10.24
C ASN A 36 -1.89 0.43 10.35
N PRO A 37 -1.38 -0.54 11.12
CA PRO A 37 0.06 -0.84 11.13
C PRO A 37 0.57 -1.13 9.72
N ILE A 38 1.71 -0.54 9.36
CA ILE A 38 2.25 -0.64 7.98
C ILE A 38 2.55 -2.08 7.54
N ASN A 39 2.77 -2.98 8.49
CA ASN A 39 3.09 -4.40 8.28
C ASN A 39 1.87 -5.32 8.47
N ASP A 40 0.66 -4.77 8.43
CA ASP A 40 -0.58 -5.52 8.53
C ASP A 40 -1.49 -5.31 7.31
N PHE A 41 -2.40 -6.25 7.10
CA PHE A 41 -3.42 -6.18 6.07
C PHE A 41 -4.40 -5.05 6.35
N ASP A 42 -4.75 -4.30 5.31
CA ASP A 42 -5.71 -3.21 5.39
C ASP A 42 -6.92 -3.50 4.51
N VAL A 43 -8.07 -3.73 5.14
CA VAL A 43 -9.34 -4.00 4.45
C VAL A 43 -9.74 -2.84 3.57
N LYS A 44 -9.54 -1.59 4.02
CA LYS A 44 -9.94 -0.40 3.27
C LYS A 44 -9.05 -0.21 2.03
N ASN A 45 -7.75 -0.50 2.11
CA ASN A 45 -6.89 -0.50 0.92
C ASN A 45 -7.29 -1.58 -0.08
N TYR A 46 -7.60 -2.79 0.42
CA TYR A 46 -8.09 -3.87 -0.41
C TYR A 46 -9.40 -3.52 -1.14
N GLU A 47 -10.40 -3.02 -0.42
CA GLU A 47 -11.73 -2.72 -0.97
C GLU A 47 -11.66 -1.65 -2.07
N GLN A 48 -10.85 -0.61 -1.85
CA GLN A 48 -10.65 0.43 -2.84
C GLN A 48 -9.94 -0.08 -4.08
N TYR A 49 -8.85 -0.81 -3.91
CA TYR A 49 -8.11 -1.29 -5.06
C TYR A 49 -8.94 -2.31 -5.86
N ALA A 50 -9.75 -3.13 -5.19
CA ALA A 50 -10.75 -3.97 -5.84
C ALA A 50 -11.80 -3.12 -6.58
N ALA A 51 -12.28 -2.02 -5.99
CA ALA A 51 -13.23 -1.11 -6.64
C ALA A 51 -12.63 -0.43 -7.87
N THR A 52 -11.38 0.04 -7.82
CA THR A 52 -10.65 0.60 -8.96
C THR A 52 -10.51 -0.43 -10.07
N LEU A 53 -10.05 -1.64 -9.76
CA LEU A 53 -9.94 -2.73 -10.74
C LEU A 53 -11.29 -3.04 -11.41
N GLN A 54 -12.38 -3.03 -10.64
CA GLN A 54 -13.71 -3.29 -11.18
C GLN A 54 -14.24 -2.12 -12.03
N ASN A 55 -14.18 -0.90 -11.51
CA ASN A 55 -14.88 0.25 -12.08
C ASN A 55 -14.08 0.93 -13.19
N GLU A 56 -12.76 0.92 -13.11
CA GLU A 56 -11.88 1.66 -14.03
C GLU A 56 -11.19 0.72 -15.01
N ASN A 57 -10.80 -0.48 -14.57
CA ASN A 57 -10.07 -1.44 -15.40
C ASN A 57 -10.98 -2.51 -16.01
N GLY A 58 -12.27 -2.53 -15.66
CA GLY A 58 -13.27 -3.41 -16.25
C GLY A 58 -13.16 -4.88 -15.82
N TYR A 59 -12.44 -5.19 -14.74
CA TYR A 59 -12.38 -6.55 -14.21
C TYR A 59 -13.72 -6.98 -13.60
N SER A 60 -14.02 -8.29 -13.63
CA SER A 60 -15.15 -8.80 -12.85
C SER A 60 -14.88 -8.64 -11.35
N LYS A 61 -15.94 -8.55 -10.52
CA LYS A 61 -15.82 -8.47 -9.06
C LYS A 61 -14.90 -9.57 -8.48
N LYS A 62 -15.00 -10.80 -9.00
CA LYS A 62 -14.18 -11.93 -8.54
C LYS A 62 -12.70 -11.76 -8.91
N GLU A 63 -12.41 -11.30 -10.12
CA GLU A 63 -11.03 -11.06 -10.56
C GLU A 63 -10.41 -9.87 -9.82
N ALA A 64 -11.16 -8.77 -9.68
CA ALA A 64 -10.75 -7.59 -8.94
C ALA A 64 -10.43 -7.92 -7.48
N SER A 65 -11.34 -8.66 -6.82
CA SER A 65 -11.18 -9.16 -5.45
C SER A 65 -9.91 -10.03 -5.30
N LYS A 66 -9.67 -10.95 -6.23
CA LYS A 66 -8.47 -11.80 -6.18
C LYS A 66 -7.17 -11.00 -6.38
N LEU A 67 -7.13 -10.14 -7.39
CA LEU A 67 -5.95 -9.32 -7.69
C LEU A 67 -5.65 -8.34 -6.54
N ALA A 68 -6.67 -7.73 -5.95
CA ALA A 68 -6.48 -6.84 -4.82
C ALA A 68 -5.92 -7.57 -3.59
N PHE A 69 -6.39 -8.80 -3.33
CA PHE A 69 -5.81 -9.61 -2.27
C PHE A 69 -4.34 -9.98 -2.55
N GLU A 70 -4.00 -10.34 -3.79
CA GLU A 70 -2.63 -10.69 -4.17
C GLU A 70 -1.67 -9.51 -4.00
N VAL A 71 -2.12 -8.29 -4.33
CA VAL A 71 -1.37 -7.06 -4.12
C VAL A 71 -1.18 -6.77 -2.63
N GLU A 72 -2.25 -6.85 -1.84
CA GLU A 72 -2.17 -6.59 -0.41
C GLU A 72 -1.22 -7.59 0.28
N LEU A 73 -1.30 -8.86 -0.11
CA LEU A 73 -0.39 -9.90 0.35
C LEU A 73 1.06 -9.62 -0.01
N LEU A 74 1.34 -9.23 -1.26
CA LEU A 74 2.68 -8.86 -1.71
C LEU A 74 3.21 -7.69 -0.88
N LYS A 75 2.44 -6.61 -0.75
CA LYS A 75 2.79 -5.41 0.00
C LYS A 75 3.18 -5.75 1.44
N VAL A 76 2.30 -6.46 2.15
CA VAL A 76 2.51 -6.82 3.56
C VAL A 76 3.72 -7.74 3.70
N ALA A 77 3.91 -8.71 2.79
CA ALA A 77 5.06 -9.61 2.83
C ALA A 77 6.39 -8.88 2.64
N LEU A 78 6.48 -7.97 1.67
CA LEU A 78 7.68 -7.17 1.42
C LEU A 78 8.01 -6.26 2.61
N ILE A 79 7.01 -5.59 3.19
CA ILE A 79 7.20 -4.73 4.35
C ILE A 79 7.68 -5.53 5.57
N ASN A 80 7.05 -6.67 5.87
CA ASN A 80 7.51 -7.53 6.95
C ASN A 80 8.94 -8.00 6.71
N ARG A 81 9.29 -8.35 5.47
CA ARG A 81 10.66 -8.74 5.15
C ARG A 81 11.67 -7.60 5.36
N ALA A 82 11.35 -6.39 4.93
CA ALA A 82 12.19 -5.22 5.14
C ALA A 82 12.44 -5.00 6.65
N MET A 83 11.38 -5.11 7.46
CA MET A 83 11.47 -4.98 8.92
C MET A 83 12.26 -6.12 9.57
N GLU A 84 12.08 -7.38 9.15
CA GLU A 84 12.85 -8.54 9.61
C GLU A 84 14.37 -8.36 9.36
N LEU A 85 14.72 -7.73 8.24
CA LEU A 85 16.10 -7.42 7.86
C LEU A 85 16.68 -6.20 8.61
N GLY A 86 15.88 -5.56 9.47
CA GLY A 86 16.29 -4.39 10.22
C GLY A 86 16.47 -3.14 9.36
N ILE A 87 15.83 -3.07 8.18
CA ILE A 87 15.79 -1.86 7.35
C ILE A 87 15.05 -0.79 8.14
N LYS A 88 15.78 0.26 8.52
CA LYS A 88 15.23 1.36 9.32
C LYS A 88 14.62 2.41 8.41
N ILE A 89 13.65 3.15 8.94
CA ILE A 89 13.10 4.38 8.35
C ILE A 89 13.04 5.44 9.43
N THR A 90 13.40 6.66 9.05
CA THR A 90 13.22 7.82 9.91
C THR A 90 11.92 8.54 9.54
N ASP A 91 11.32 9.24 10.50
CA ASP A 91 10.16 10.09 10.20
C ASP A 91 10.52 11.22 9.22
N GLU A 92 11.78 11.65 9.17
CA GLU A 92 12.26 12.65 8.21
C GLU A 92 12.23 12.14 6.77
N ASP A 93 12.66 10.89 6.54
CA ASP A 93 12.57 10.25 5.23
C ASP A 93 11.11 10.20 4.75
N ALA A 94 10.21 9.77 5.64
CA ALA A 94 8.78 9.66 5.35
C ALA A 94 8.12 11.03 5.10
N LYS A 95 8.51 12.07 5.85
CA LYS A 95 8.05 13.45 5.61
C LYS A 95 8.51 13.99 4.27
N LYS A 96 9.76 13.70 3.87
CA LYS A 96 10.28 14.10 2.58
C LYS A 96 9.45 13.47 1.45
N GLN A 97 9.21 12.15 1.52
CA GLN A 97 8.39 11.44 0.54
C GLN A 97 6.95 11.97 0.50
N ALA A 98 6.35 12.25 1.66
CA ALA A 98 5.02 12.83 1.73
C ALA A 98 4.94 14.23 1.10
N ASN A 99 5.97 15.06 1.29
CA ASN A 99 6.05 16.38 0.67
C ASN A 99 6.19 16.31 -0.86
N GLU A 100 6.94 15.34 -1.39
CA GLU A 100 7.02 15.13 -2.84
C GLU A 100 5.63 14.81 -3.43
N GLY A 101 4.85 13.96 -2.75
CA GLY A 101 3.45 13.70 -3.11
C GLY A 101 2.57 14.96 -3.02
N ARG A 102 2.73 15.74 -1.95
CA ARG A 102 2.00 17.01 -1.77
C ARG A 102 2.31 18.02 -2.88
N GLU A 103 3.56 18.14 -3.30
CA GLU A 103 3.96 19.03 -4.39
C GLU A 103 3.29 18.64 -5.71
N LEU A 104 3.15 17.35 -6.01
CA LEU A 104 2.43 16.86 -7.19
C LEU A 104 0.94 17.21 -7.12
N PHE A 105 0.32 17.06 -5.94
CA PHE A 105 -1.07 17.44 -5.70
C PHE A 105 -1.30 18.94 -5.88
N VAL A 106 -0.53 19.79 -5.18
CA VAL A 106 -0.67 21.26 -5.22
C VAL A 106 -0.34 21.83 -6.60
N SER A 107 0.59 21.21 -7.34
CA SER A 107 0.93 21.64 -8.70
C SER A 107 -0.03 21.15 -9.79
N GLY A 108 -1.07 20.37 -9.43
CA GLY A 108 -2.06 19.83 -10.37
C GLY A 108 -1.45 18.84 -11.38
N LYS A 109 -0.38 18.15 -10.99
CA LYS A 109 0.29 17.14 -11.83
C LYS A 109 -0.28 15.74 -11.63
N LEU A 110 -1.10 15.55 -10.61
CA LEU A 110 -1.90 14.34 -10.43
C LEU A 110 -3.08 14.37 -11.40
N SER A 111 -3.55 13.20 -11.81
CA SER A 111 -4.80 13.06 -12.54
C SER A 111 -6.01 13.48 -11.69
N ASP A 112 -7.11 13.85 -12.33
CA ASP A 112 -8.36 14.19 -11.63
C ASP A 112 -8.85 13.07 -10.70
N ILE A 113 -8.58 11.81 -11.08
CA ILE A 113 -8.93 10.63 -10.29
C ILE A 113 -8.10 10.57 -9.00
N GLU A 114 -6.79 10.76 -9.11
CA GLU A 114 -5.88 10.78 -7.96
C GLU A 114 -6.20 11.94 -7.01
N MET A 115 -6.46 13.14 -7.56
CA MET A 115 -6.85 14.30 -6.76
C MET A 115 -8.16 14.05 -6.00
N LYS A 116 -9.19 13.57 -6.70
CA LYS A 116 -10.50 13.28 -6.09
C LYS A 116 -10.38 12.24 -4.97
N SER A 117 -9.56 11.21 -5.15
CA SER A 117 -9.38 10.19 -4.12
C SER A 117 -8.68 10.71 -2.87
N ILE A 118 -7.72 11.63 -3.02
CA ILE A 118 -7.08 12.32 -1.88
C ILE A 118 -8.12 13.17 -1.14
N GLU A 119 -8.94 13.94 -1.85
CA GLU A 119 -9.99 14.76 -1.25
C GLU A 119 -11.03 13.93 -0.52
N GLU A 120 -11.49 12.84 -1.13
CA GLU A 120 -12.41 11.88 -0.51
C GLU A 120 -11.83 11.30 0.77
N THR A 121 -10.55 10.94 0.76
CA THR A 121 -9.82 10.45 1.95
C THR A 121 -9.85 11.46 3.09
N ILE A 122 -9.53 12.72 2.79
CA ILE A 122 -9.46 13.80 3.79
C ILE A 122 -10.82 13.98 4.46
N VAL A 123 -11.89 14.00 3.65
CA VAL A 123 -13.28 14.13 4.11
C VAL A 123 -13.67 12.93 4.98
N ASP A 124 -13.36 11.72 4.54
CA ASP A 124 -13.66 10.47 5.22
C ASP A 124 -13.02 10.36 6.60
N LEU A 125 -11.72 10.66 6.65
CA LEU A 125 -10.97 10.63 7.89
C LEU A 125 -11.34 11.82 8.80
N GLY A 126 -12.05 12.82 8.27
CA GLY A 126 -12.40 14.04 8.99
C GLY A 126 -11.16 14.79 9.45
N ILE A 127 -10.12 14.81 8.62
CA ILE A 127 -8.84 15.46 8.89
C ILE A 127 -8.66 16.67 7.96
N THR A 128 -7.70 17.53 8.25
CA THR A 128 -7.31 18.60 7.31
C THR A 128 -6.34 18.07 6.26
N GLU A 129 -6.19 18.78 5.14
CA GLU A 129 -5.14 18.50 4.15
C GLU A 129 -3.74 18.50 4.79
N GLU A 130 -3.50 19.40 5.75
CA GLU A 130 -2.23 19.45 6.48
C GLU A 130 -2.00 18.17 7.29
N GLN A 131 -3.01 17.71 8.05
CA GLN A 131 -2.93 16.45 8.80
C GLN A 131 -2.79 15.25 7.88
N PHE A 132 -3.41 15.27 6.71
CA PHE A 132 -3.25 14.23 5.71
C PHE A 132 -1.78 14.11 5.27
N TRP A 133 -1.15 15.20 4.84
CA TRP A 133 0.22 15.16 4.36
C TRP A 133 1.26 14.98 5.46
N ASN A 134 1.09 15.61 6.62
CA ASN A 134 2.12 15.65 7.66
C ASN A 134 2.04 14.48 8.65
N GLU A 135 0.88 13.84 8.76
CA GLU A 135 0.66 12.76 9.72
C GLU A 135 0.22 11.48 9.00
N TYR A 136 -0.89 11.53 8.26
CA TYR A 136 -1.47 10.32 7.67
C TYR A 136 -0.56 9.66 6.62
N VAL A 137 -0.15 10.39 5.58
CA VAL A 137 0.72 9.88 4.50
C VAL A 137 2.09 9.47 5.05
N VAL A 138 2.63 10.25 6.00
CA VAL A 138 3.90 9.96 6.67
C VAL A 138 3.86 8.62 7.40
N GLN A 139 2.77 8.33 8.11
CA GLN A 139 2.66 7.09 8.89
C GLN A 139 2.19 5.90 8.06
N THR A 140 1.63 6.12 6.87
CA THR A 140 1.11 5.09 5.98
C THR A 140 1.95 4.96 4.71
N GLY A 141 1.48 5.50 3.59
CA GLY A 141 2.04 5.30 2.25
C GLY A 141 3.54 5.60 2.16
N ALA A 142 4.00 6.72 2.70
CA ALA A 142 5.41 7.11 2.61
C ALA A 142 6.35 6.08 3.25
N LYS A 143 6.03 5.61 4.47
CA LYS A 143 6.83 4.57 5.16
C LYS A 143 6.81 3.25 4.40
N MET A 144 5.65 2.85 3.88
CA MET A 144 5.52 1.62 3.09
C MET A 144 6.41 1.67 1.84
N GLN A 145 6.33 2.77 1.09
CA GLN A 145 7.12 2.97 -0.13
C GLN A 145 8.62 2.87 0.15
N ILE A 146 9.10 3.64 1.13
CA ILE A 146 10.53 3.68 1.47
C ILE A 146 11.04 2.31 1.94
N LEU A 147 10.23 1.52 2.67
CA LEU A 147 10.64 0.17 3.09
C LEU A 147 10.86 -0.73 1.87
N ILE A 148 9.95 -0.67 0.89
CA ILE A 148 10.02 -1.50 -0.31
C ILE A 148 11.20 -1.06 -1.19
N GLU A 149 11.41 0.24 -1.37
CA GLU A 149 12.55 0.77 -2.13
C GLU A 149 13.89 0.37 -1.49
N ARG A 150 14.02 0.52 -0.16
CA ARG A 150 15.22 0.10 0.56
C ARG A 150 15.42 -1.41 0.54
N LEU A 151 14.35 -2.20 0.52
CA LEU A 151 14.43 -3.65 0.32
C LEU A 151 14.94 -4.01 -1.08
N GLN A 152 14.51 -3.26 -2.11
CA GLN A 152 15.02 -3.44 -3.47
C GLN A 152 16.50 -3.10 -3.55
N ASP A 153 16.96 -2.04 -2.88
CA ASP A 153 18.37 -1.69 -2.83
C ASP A 153 19.20 -2.72 -2.07
N TYR A 154 18.70 -3.18 -0.92
CA TYR A 154 19.29 -4.31 -0.19
C TYR A 154 19.43 -5.55 -1.08
N HIS A 155 18.41 -5.87 -1.88
CA HIS A 155 18.45 -6.96 -2.84
C HIS A 155 19.56 -6.77 -3.90
N LYS A 156 19.65 -5.59 -4.52
CA LYS A 156 20.70 -5.27 -5.50
C LYS A 156 22.11 -5.35 -4.90
N GLU A 157 22.26 -5.14 -3.60
CA GLU A 157 23.55 -5.23 -2.93
C GLU A 157 23.92 -6.66 -2.55
N HIS A 158 22.97 -7.45 -2.07
CA HIS A 158 23.23 -8.74 -1.42
C HIS A 158 22.85 -9.97 -2.25
N TYR A 159 21.97 -9.85 -3.25
CA TYR A 159 21.41 -10.97 -4.02
C TYR A 159 21.45 -10.71 -5.53
N ARG A 160 22.55 -10.13 -6.02
CA ARG A 160 22.71 -9.70 -7.44
C ARG A 160 22.42 -10.76 -8.50
N GLU A 161 22.56 -12.04 -8.17
CA GLU A 161 22.34 -13.15 -9.11
C GLU A 161 20.89 -13.63 -9.16
N ILE A 162 20.04 -13.16 -8.25
CA ILE A 162 18.62 -13.46 -8.22
C ILE A 162 17.89 -12.25 -8.82
N ASP A 163 16.92 -12.50 -9.70
CA ASP A 163 16.06 -11.42 -10.20
C ASP A 163 15.11 -10.95 -9.08
N TRP A 164 14.78 -9.65 -9.07
CA TRP A 164 13.88 -9.09 -8.06
C TRP A 164 12.54 -9.82 -8.01
N ASP A 165 12.00 -10.24 -9.15
CA ASP A 165 10.70 -10.92 -9.20
C ASP A 165 10.75 -12.28 -8.49
N ASP A 166 11.84 -13.03 -8.68
CA ASP A 166 12.04 -14.33 -8.01
C ASP A 166 12.28 -14.13 -6.51
N TYR A 167 13.06 -13.13 -6.13
CA TYR A 167 13.28 -12.78 -4.72
C TYR A 167 11.98 -12.37 -4.02
N ALA A 168 11.17 -11.50 -4.65
CA ALA A 168 9.88 -11.07 -4.12
C ALA A 168 8.90 -12.23 -3.98
N LYS A 169 8.89 -13.15 -4.96
CA LYS A 169 8.08 -14.37 -4.90
C LYS A 169 8.49 -15.26 -3.73
N ASP A 170 9.79 -15.47 -3.52
CA ASP A 170 10.29 -16.26 -2.39
C ASP A 170 9.91 -15.62 -1.04
N ILE A 171 9.94 -14.28 -0.95
CA ILE A 171 9.45 -13.57 0.23
C ILE A 171 7.97 -13.87 0.48
N VAL A 172 7.14 -13.77 -0.55
CA VAL A 172 5.69 -14.00 -0.45
C VAL A 172 5.38 -15.45 -0.05
N GLU A 173 6.04 -16.44 -0.66
CA GLU A 173 5.81 -17.86 -0.32
C GLU A 173 6.23 -18.16 1.12
N ASN A 174 7.37 -17.64 1.56
CA ASN A 174 7.79 -17.77 2.97
C ASN A 174 6.81 -17.07 3.92
N PHE A 175 6.31 -15.88 3.55
CA PHE A 175 5.33 -15.15 4.34
C PHE A 175 4.01 -15.93 4.45
N LYS A 176 3.53 -16.54 3.36
CA LYS A 176 2.32 -17.39 3.38
C LYS A 176 2.41 -18.55 4.36
N ILE A 177 3.59 -19.17 4.45
CA ILE A 177 3.82 -20.30 5.36
C ILE A 177 3.85 -19.82 6.82
N LYS A 178 4.58 -18.73 7.09
CA LYS A 178 4.74 -18.19 8.46
C LYS A 178 3.45 -17.58 9.01
N GLU A 179 2.69 -16.88 8.18
CA GLU A 179 1.58 -16.01 8.59
C GLU A 179 0.21 -16.56 8.12
N ILE A 180 0.09 -17.88 7.99
CA ILE A 180 -1.11 -18.54 7.46
C ILE A 180 -2.39 -18.16 8.22
N GLU A 181 -2.33 -18.08 9.55
CA GLU A 181 -3.49 -17.69 10.38
C GLU A 181 -3.91 -16.24 10.13
N LYS A 182 -2.93 -15.33 10.01
CA LYS A 182 -3.16 -13.92 9.73
C LYS A 182 -3.81 -13.73 8.36
N ILE A 183 -3.29 -14.45 7.36
CA ILE A 183 -3.82 -14.44 5.99
C ILE A 183 -5.26 -14.97 5.95
N ASN A 184 -5.54 -16.08 6.63
CA ASN A 184 -6.88 -16.66 6.66
C ASN A 184 -7.89 -15.72 7.35
N LYS A 185 -7.52 -15.11 8.48
CA LYS A 185 -8.36 -14.09 9.12
C LYS A 185 -8.65 -12.90 8.21
N PHE A 186 -7.66 -12.47 7.41
CA PHE A 186 -7.88 -11.38 6.46
C PHE A 186 -8.84 -11.81 5.34
N LYS A 187 -8.63 -13.00 4.76
CA LYS A 187 -9.53 -13.60 3.76
C LYS A 187 -10.98 -13.70 4.24
N GLU A 188 -11.19 -14.17 5.48
CA GLU A 188 -12.51 -14.21 6.11
C GLU A 188 -13.15 -12.82 6.19
N LYS A 189 -12.40 -11.79 6.62
CA LYS A 189 -12.89 -10.41 6.71
C LYS A 189 -13.34 -9.85 5.36
N ILE A 190 -12.63 -10.18 4.29
CA ILE A 190 -12.92 -9.70 2.93
C ILE A 190 -13.86 -10.64 2.14
N GLY A 191 -14.37 -11.70 2.78
CA GLY A 191 -15.30 -12.64 2.16
C GLY A 191 -14.69 -13.54 1.07
N MET A 192 -13.39 -13.83 1.17
CA MET A 192 -12.70 -14.81 0.33
C MET A 192 -12.56 -16.13 1.11
N GLU A 193 -13.06 -17.23 0.57
CA GLU A 193 -12.84 -18.60 1.09
C GLU A 193 -11.55 -19.21 0.52
#